data_AF-A0A183HXU2-F1
#
_entry.id   AF-A0A183HXU2-F1
#
_cell.length_a   1.000
_cell.length_b   1.000
_cell.length_c   1.000
_cell.angle_alpha   90.00
_cell.angle_beta   90.00
_cell.angle_gamma   90.00
#
_symmetry.space_group_name_H-M   'P 1'
#
loop_
_entity.id
_entity.type
_entity.pdbx_description
1 polymer ?
#
loop_
_entity_poly.entity_id
_entity_poly.type
_entity_poly.pdbx_seq_one_letter_code
_entity_poly.pdbx_strand_id
1 'polypeptide(L)'
;MIIRSPTFGAVQPALLTHFFETFGPPSSEAFLFAQQNFVRSCAGYSLACYFLQVKDRHNGNILLDSEGHLIHIDFGYILSISPKNLGFETSPFKLTQELVDVMGGVNSDMFGYYKILILKGLLATRKHYEQIVSIVEIMINGLHLFLYFFF
;
A
#
# COMPACT_ATOMS: atom_id res chain seq x y z
N MET A 1 1.73 10.28 9.06
CA MET A 1 0.69 9.44 9.66
C MET A 1 -0.26 10.35 10.43
N ILE A 2 -1.35 10.80 9.81
CA ILE A 2 -2.39 11.58 10.50
C ILE A 2 -3.66 10.74 10.41
N ILE A 3 -4.07 10.18 11.54
CA ILE A 3 -5.36 9.51 11.72
C ILE A 3 -6.28 10.56 12.34
N ARG A 4 -7.36 10.93 11.64
CA ARG A 4 -8.43 11.79 12.21
C ARG A 4 -9.52 10.89 12.81
N SER A 5 -9.94 11.20 14.02
CA SER A 5 -10.94 10.45 14.80
C SER A 5 -12.31 10.39 14.11
N PRO A 6 -13.12 9.33 14.31
CA PRO A 6 -14.43 9.22 13.70
C PRO A 6 -15.47 10.04 14.50
N THR A 7 -16.29 10.80 13.77
CA THR A 7 -17.53 11.40 14.26
C THR A 7 -18.65 10.36 14.32
N PHE A 8 -19.42 10.38 15.41
CA PHE A 8 -20.59 9.52 15.66
C PHE A 8 -21.65 9.68 14.54
N GLY A 9 -21.97 8.58 13.86
CA GLY A 9 -22.98 8.51 12.79
C GLY A 9 -22.52 7.83 11.48
N ALA A 10 -21.34 7.22 11.45
CA ALA A 10 -20.73 6.74 10.22
C ALA A 10 -21.42 5.50 9.63
N VAL A 11 -21.93 5.65 8.40
CA VAL A 11 -22.10 4.56 7.44
C VAL A 11 -20.82 3.72 7.45
N GLN A 12 -20.96 2.40 7.58
CA GLN A 12 -19.82 1.49 7.61
C GLN A 12 -19.00 1.68 6.31
N PRO A 13 -17.66 1.83 6.37
CA PRO A 13 -16.86 2.21 5.20
C PRO A 13 -17.05 1.19 4.06
N ALA A 14 -17.09 1.67 2.82
CA ALA A 14 -17.45 0.85 1.65
C ALA A 14 -16.60 -0.43 1.53
N LEU A 15 -15.32 -0.34 1.85
CA LEU A 15 -14.39 -1.48 1.78
C LEU A 15 -14.65 -2.54 2.85
N LEU A 16 -14.90 -2.13 4.10
CA LEU A 16 -15.20 -3.09 5.18
C LEU A 16 -16.53 -3.80 4.93
N THR A 17 -17.54 -3.06 4.45
CA THR A 17 -18.83 -3.63 4.03
C THR A 17 -18.64 -4.67 2.93
N HIS A 18 -17.85 -4.36 1.90
CA HIS A 18 -17.52 -5.31 0.84
C HIS A 18 -16.83 -6.57 1.38
N PHE A 19 -15.94 -6.43 2.36
CA PHE A 19 -15.30 -7.57 3.03
C PHE A 19 -16.33 -8.48 3.74
N PHE A 20 -17.32 -7.91 4.43
CA PHE A 20 -18.38 -8.70 5.06
C PHE A 20 -19.29 -9.39 4.05
N GLU A 21 -19.62 -8.72 2.95
CA GLU A 21 -20.44 -9.30 1.88
C GLU A 21 -19.71 -10.44 1.15
N THR A 22 -18.39 -10.32 0.97
CA THR A 22 -17.59 -11.26 0.18
C THR A 22 -17.11 -12.45 1.00
N PHE A 23 -16.63 -12.21 2.23
CA PHE A 23 -15.97 -13.23 3.05
C PHE A 23 -16.79 -13.64 4.28
N GLY A 24 -17.95 -13.01 4.50
CA GLY A 24 -18.85 -13.30 5.61
C GLY A 24 -18.52 -12.51 6.88
N PRO A 25 -19.14 -12.87 8.02
CA PRO A 25 -19.00 -12.13 9.27
C PRO A 25 -17.56 -12.16 9.80
N PRO A 26 -17.15 -11.20 10.67
CA PRO A 26 -15.78 -11.10 11.19
C PRO A 26 -15.23 -12.37 11.86
N SER A 27 -16.10 -13.25 12.36
CA SER A 27 -15.74 -14.51 13.02
C SER A 27 -15.61 -15.69 12.05
N SER A 28 -15.92 -15.52 10.76
CA SER A 28 -15.81 -16.59 9.77
C SER A 28 -14.34 -16.87 9.45
N GLU A 29 -14.03 -18.13 9.17
CA GLU A 29 -12.67 -18.52 8.74
C GLU A 29 -12.25 -17.80 7.46
N ALA A 30 -13.17 -17.66 6.50
CA ALA A 30 -12.93 -16.95 5.25
C ALA A 30 -12.58 -15.47 5.46
N PHE A 31 -13.29 -14.77 6.36
CA PHE A 31 -13.00 -13.38 6.69
C PHE A 31 -11.64 -13.26 7.36
N LEU A 32 -11.34 -14.10 8.35
CA LEU A 32 -10.06 -14.07 9.06
C LEU A 32 -8.88 -14.33 8.13
N PHE A 33 -9.02 -15.26 7.18
CA PHE A 33 -8.02 -15.55 6.17
C PHE A 33 -7.82 -14.35 5.22
N ALA A 34 -8.92 -13.80 4.68
CA ALA A 34 -8.87 -12.65 3.78
C ALA A 34 -8.30 -11.39 4.47
N GLN A 35 -8.68 -11.13 5.72
CA GLN A 35 -8.14 -10.04 6.53
C GLN A 35 -6.64 -10.19 6.76
N GLN A 36 -6.17 -11.42 7.01
CA GLN A 36 -4.73 -11.68 7.17
C GLN A 36 -3.97 -11.42 5.87
N ASN A 37 -4.50 -11.87 4.73
CA ASN A 37 -3.94 -11.61 3.41
C ASN A 37 -3.89 -10.11 3.10
N PHE A 38 -4.99 -9.42 3.35
CA PHE A 38 -5.10 -7.97 3.24
C PHE A 38 -3.99 -7.25 4.01
N VAL A 39 -3.81 -7.59 5.30
CA VAL A 39 -2.78 -7.01 6.17
C VAL A 39 -1.37 -7.25 5.61
N ARG A 40 -1.07 -8.47 5.15
CA ARG A 40 0.23 -8.83 4.59
C ARG A 40 0.53 -8.05 3.32
N SER A 41 -0.40 -8.02 2.38
CA SER A 41 -0.25 -7.27 1.13
C SER A 41 -0.17 -5.77 1.38
N CYS A 42 -0.98 -5.24 2.30
CA CYS A 42 -0.98 -3.83 2.67
C CYS A 42 0.38 -3.42 3.23
N ALA A 43 0.96 -4.24 4.11
CA ALA A 43 2.30 -3.99 4.65
C ALA A 43 3.38 -4.03 3.56
N GLY A 44 3.34 -5.03 2.68
CA GLY A 44 4.29 -5.15 1.57
C GLY A 44 4.24 -3.95 0.63
N TYR A 45 3.05 -3.56 0.17
CA TYR A 45 2.89 -2.40 -0.72
C TYR A 45 3.14 -1.07 -0.02
N SER A 46 2.86 -0.94 1.28
CA SER A 46 3.25 0.25 2.07
C SER A 46 4.77 0.48 1.99
N LEU A 47 5.56 -0.58 2.15
CA LEU A 47 7.02 -0.52 2.05
C LEU A 47 7.49 -0.27 0.61
N ALA A 48 6.92 -0.97 -0.37
CA ALA A 48 7.26 -0.78 -1.77
C ALA A 48 7.00 0.68 -2.21
N CYS A 49 5.84 1.24 -1.86
CA CYS A 49 5.50 2.62 -2.13
C CYS A 49 6.46 3.59 -1.43
N TYR A 50 6.81 3.32 -0.16
CA TYR A 50 7.78 4.13 0.58
C TYR A 50 9.16 4.13 -0.08
N PHE A 51 9.71 2.98 -0.48
CA PHE A 51 11.06 2.92 -1.05
C PHE A 51 11.12 3.40 -2.49
N LEU A 52 10.13 3.04 -3.32
CA LEU A 52 10.10 3.42 -4.73
C LEU A 52 9.51 4.81 -4.98
N GLN A 53 9.05 5.49 -3.92
CA GLN A 53 8.40 6.80 -4.00
C GLN A 53 7.26 6.79 -5.04
N VAL A 54 6.43 5.75 -4.99
CA VAL A 54 5.32 5.57 -5.92
C VAL A 54 4.32 6.70 -5.72
N LYS A 55 3.92 7.36 -6.80
CA LYS A 55 2.94 8.44 -6.80
C LYS A 55 1.60 7.97 -7.37
N ASP A 56 0.60 8.84 -7.33
CA ASP A 56 -0.72 8.60 -7.94
C ASP A 56 -1.39 7.31 -7.41
N ARG A 57 -1.44 7.17 -6.07
CA ARG A 57 -2.04 6.02 -5.39
C ARG A 57 -3.47 6.36 -4.96
N HIS A 58 -4.39 6.27 -5.90
CA HIS A 58 -5.84 6.38 -5.69
C HIS A 58 -6.54 5.03 -5.81
N ASN A 59 -7.83 4.94 -5.44
CA ASN A 59 -8.59 3.68 -5.43
C ASN A 59 -8.61 2.96 -6.79
N GLY A 60 -8.57 3.69 -7.92
CA GLY A 60 -8.45 3.07 -9.26
C GLY A 60 -7.13 2.31 -9.53
N ASN A 61 -6.08 2.56 -8.75
CA ASN A 61 -4.76 1.92 -8.88
C ASN A 61 -4.51 0.88 -7.78
N ILE A 62 -5.54 0.55 -7.00
CA ILE A 62 -5.47 -0.41 -5.91
C ILE A 62 -6.59 -1.41 -6.12
N LEU A 63 -6.23 -2.62 -6.53
CA LEU A 63 -7.15 -3.74 -6.70
C LEU A 63 -7.24 -4.57 -5.42
N LEU A 64 -8.33 -5.30 -5.28
CA LEU A 64 -8.52 -6.34 -4.27
C LEU A 64 -8.77 -7.66 -5.01
N ASP A 65 -8.02 -8.72 -4.67
CA ASP A 65 -8.24 -10.04 -5.27
C ASP A 65 -9.30 -10.85 -4.50
N SER A 66 -9.65 -12.02 -5.04
CA SER A 66 -10.65 -12.92 -4.45
C SER A 66 -10.21 -13.57 -3.14
N GLU A 67 -8.95 -13.43 -2.73
CA GLU A 67 -8.40 -13.97 -1.48
C GLU A 67 -8.16 -12.86 -0.43
N GLY A 68 -8.50 -11.61 -0.75
CA GLY A 68 -8.39 -10.46 0.14
C GLY A 68 -7.06 -9.69 0.04
N HIS A 69 -6.18 -9.99 -0.91
CA HIS A 69 -4.95 -9.21 -1.09
C HIS A 69 -5.21 -7.88 -1.77
N LEU A 70 -4.58 -6.82 -1.25
CA LEU A 70 -4.41 -5.56 -1.96
C LEU A 70 -3.32 -5.71 -3.01
N ILE A 71 -3.60 -5.29 -4.24
CA ILE A 71 -2.66 -5.32 -5.36
C ILE A 71 -2.56 -3.90 -5.93
N HIS A 72 -1.39 -3.28 -5.76
CA HIS A 72 -1.12 -1.99 -6.41
C HIS A 72 -0.75 -2.25 -7.87
N ILE A 73 -1.37 -1.50 -8.77
CA ILE A 73 -1.10 -1.53 -10.21
C ILE A 73 -0.61 -0.16 -10.70
N ASP A 74 -0.24 -0.10 -11.98
CA ASP A 74 0.21 1.10 -12.66
C ASP A 74 1.34 1.85 -11.93
N PHE A 75 2.58 1.40 -12.10
CA PHE A 75 3.77 2.03 -11.51
C PHE A 75 4.40 3.07 -12.44
N GLY A 76 3.61 3.74 -13.29
CA GLY A 76 4.10 4.73 -14.25
C GLY A 76 4.82 5.94 -13.62
N TYR A 77 4.58 6.23 -12.34
CA TYR A 77 5.15 7.38 -11.61
C TYR A 77 5.94 6.94 -10.37
N ILE A 78 7.14 6.40 -10.58
CA ILE A 78 8.07 6.01 -9.50
C ILE A 78 9.35 6.85 -9.52
N LEU A 79 10.07 6.92 -8.40
CA LEU A 79 11.43 7.47 -8.30
C LEU A 79 11.63 8.90 -8.83
N SER A 80 10.57 9.74 -8.79
CA SER A 80 10.58 11.10 -9.34
C SER A 80 10.74 11.19 -10.86
N ILE A 81 10.45 10.11 -11.61
CA ILE A 81 10.15 10.17 -13.05
C ILE A 81 8.76 10.81 -13.17
N SER A 82 8.71 12.11 -12.95
CA SER A 82 7.52 12.93 -12.98
C SER A 82 7.82 14.09 -13.91
N PRO A 83 6.89 14.45 -14.82
CA PRO A 83 6.99 15.71 -15.53
C PRO A 83 7.21 16.83 -14.50
N LYS A 84 8.27 17.62 -14.68
CA LYS A 84 8.53 18.79 -13.84
C LYS A 84 7.28 19.69 -13.88
N ASN A 85 6.78 20.11 -12.72
CA ASN A 85 5.68 21.08 -12.52
C ASN A 85 4.23 20.57 -12.40
N LEU A 86 4.00 19.35 -11.92
CA LEU A 86 2.68 19.00 -11.38
C LEU A 86 2.82 18.88 -9.87
N GLY A 87 2.00 19.62 -9.11
CA GLY A 87 1.97 19.65 -7.64
C GLY A 87 1.55 18.31 -7.04
N PHE A 88 2.35 17.28 -7.25
CA PHE A 88 2.09 15.92 -6.79
C PHE A 88 2.11 15.86 -5.27
N GLU A 89 1.12 15.14 -4.75
CA GLU A 89 0.95 14.82 -3.33
C GLU A 89 2.27 14.38 -2.69
N THR A 90 2.57 14.91 -1.50
CA THR A 90 3.84 14.70 -0.79
C THR A 90 3.97 13.31 -0.16
N SER A 91 2.92 12.49 -0.17
CA SER A 91 2.89 11.20 0.52
C SER A 91 2.90 10.03 -0.47
N PRO A 92 3.96 9.19 -0.48
CA PRO A 92 4.07 8.06 -1.40
C PRO A 92 3.09 6.91 -1.11
N PHE A 93 2.49 6.87 0.09
CA PHE A 93 1.40 5.96 0.45
C PHE A 93 0.56 6.54 1.58
N LYS A 94 -0.76 6.44 1.45
CA LYS A 94 -1.71 6.92 2.46
C LYS A 94 -2.44 5.74 3.08
N LEU A 95 -2.08 5.42 4.32
CA LEU A 95 -2.85 4.49 5.14
C LEU A 95 -4.17 5.16 5.52
N THR A 96 -5.23 4.90 4.74
CA THR A 96 -6.54 5.50 4.95
C THR A 96 -7.27 4.84 6.11
N GLN A 97 -8.28 5.53 6.66
CA GLN A 97 -9.13 4.98 7.71
C GLN A 97 -9.85 3.71 7.23
N GLU A 98 -10.28 3.66 5.97
CA GLU A 98 -10.95 2.46 5.40
C GLU A 98 -10.06 1.21 5.46
N LEU A 99 -8.75 1.35 5.16
CA LEU A 99 -7.81 0.24 5.28
C LEU A 99 -7.65 -0.20 6.74
N VAL A 100 -7.58 0.77 7.67
CA VAL A 100 -7.47 0.49 9.11
C VAL A 100 -8.73 -0.18 9.65
N ASP A 101 -9.91 0.18 9.14
CA ASP A 101 -11.18 -0.41 9.54
C ASP A 101 -11.28 -1.87 9.10
N VAL A 102 -10.77 -2.23 7.90
CA VAL A 102 -10.61 -3.65 7.48
C VAL A 102 -9.68 -4.41 8.41
N MET A 103 -8.64 -3.76 8.94
CA MET A 103 -7.77 -4.37 9.96
C MET A 103 -8.45 -4.48 11.34
N GLY A 104 -9.67 -3.97 11.53
CA GLY A 104 -10.36 -3.97 12.82
C GLY A 104 -10.05 -2.77 13.72
N GLY A 105 -9.43 -1.71 13.18
CA GLY A 105 -9.13 -0.47 13.89
C GLY A 105 -7.72 -0.39 14.46
N VAL A 106 -7.34 0.80 14.94
CA VAL A 106 -5.96 1.11 15.41
C VAL A 106 -5.49 0.31 16.63
N ASN A 107 -6.44 -0.25 17.38
CA ASN A 107 -6.17 -1.02 18.60
C ASN A 107 -6.31 -2.54 18.39
N SER A 108 -6.52 -2.99 17.15
CA SER A 108 -6.69 -4.42 16.85
C SER A 108 -5.37 -5.17 16.79
N ASP A 109 -5.45 -6.49 16.99
CA ASP A 109 -4.31 -7.39 16.81
C ASP A 109 -3.78 -7.36 15.38
N MET A 110 -4.65 -7.23 14.38
CA MET A 110 -4.26 -7.17 12.97
C MET A 110 -3.56 -5.86 12.60
N PHE A 111 -3.94 -4.73 13.19
CA PHE A 111 -3.17 -3.49 13.06
C PHE A 111 -1.82 -3.58 13.80
N GLY A 112 -1.79 -4.27 14.95
CA GLY A 112 -0.55 -4.65 15.63
C GLY A 112 0.37 -5.48 14.71
N TYR A 113 -0.19 -6.49 14.06
CA TYR A 113 0.50 -7.37 13.12
C TYR A 113 1.01 -6.61 11.90
N TYR A 114 0.22 -5.71 11.31
CA TYR A 114 0.65 -4.80 10.25
C TYR A 114 1.92 -4.03 10.65
N LYS A 115 1.96 -3.40 11.83
CA LYS A 115 3.14 -2.67 12.31
C LYS A 115 4.38 -3.57 12.45
N ILE A 116 4.19 -4.81 12.94
CA ILE A 116 5.27 -5.80 13.04
C ILE A 116 5.81 -6.16 11.66
N LEU A 117 4.93 -6.37 10.67
CA LEU A 117 5.33 -6.66 9.29
C LEU A 117 6.09 -5.50 8.66
N ILE A 118 5.64 -4.25 8.87
CA ILE A 118 6.37 -3.05 8.44
C ILE A 118 7.78 -3.04 9.05
N LEU A 119 7.92 -3.24 10.36
CA LEU A 119 9.23 -3.26 11.02
C LEU A 119 10.13 -4.37 10.48
N LYS A 120 9.60 -5.59 10.36
CA LYS A 120 10.35 -6.74 9.81
C LYS A 120 10.78 -6.49 8.38
N GLY A 121 9.91 -5.92 7.55
CA GLY A 121 10.21 -5.58 6.17
C GLY A 121 11.28 -4.49 6.08
N LEU A 122 11.21 -3.42 6.88
CA LEU A 122 12.25 -2.39 6.95
C LEU A 122 13.63 -2.98 7.33
N LEU A 123 13.66 -3.87 8.33
CA LEU A 123 14.90 -4.53 8.76
C LEU A 123 15.46 -5.46 7.67
N ALA A 124 14.59 -6.22 7.01
CA ALA A 124 14.98 -7.08 5.89
C ALA A 124 15.51 -6.25 4.71
N THR A 125 14.80 -5.19 4.31
CA THR A 125 15.25 -4.26 3.27
C THR A 125 16.60 -3.65 3.62
N ARG A 126 16.82 -3.23 4.88
CA ARG A 126 18.12 -2.70 5.31
C ARG A 126 19.26 -3.73 5.18
N LYS A 127 18.99 -5.02 5.35
CA LYS A 127 19.99 -6.08 5.16
C LYS A 127 20.32 -6.32 3.68
N HIS A 128 19.38 -6.02 2.78
CA HIS A 128 19.47 -6.31 1.34
C HIS A 128 19.39 -5.04 0.48
N TYR A 129 19.77 -3.88 1.04
CA TYR A 129 19.56 -2.60 0.36
C TYR A 129 20.43 -2.48 -0.88
N GLU A 130 21.64 -3.06 -0.89
CA GLU A 130 22.55 -3.02 -2.03
C GLU A 130 21.91 -3.63 -3.28
N GLN A 131 21.27 -4.80 -3.16
CA GLN A 131 20.61 -5.44 -4.29
C GLN A 131 19.44 -4.59 -4.83
N ILE A 132 18.67 -3.97 -3.93
CA ILE A 132 17.53 -3.11 -4.29
C ILE A 132 18.04 -1.84 -5.00
N VAL A 133 19.09 -1.20 -4.45
CA VAL A 133 19.71 -0.01 -5.04
C VAL A 133 20.30 -0.34 -6.41
N SER A 134 21.00 -1.47 -6.59
CA SER A 134 21.55 -1.84 -7.89
C SER A 134 20.49 -1.98 -8.97
N ILE A 135 19.33 -2.58 -8.66
CA ILE A 135 18.21 -2.68 -9.62
C ILE A 135 17.68 -1.28 -9.95
N VAL A 136 17.49 -0.43 -8.94
CA VAL A 136 17.00 0.94 -9.11
C VAL A 136 17.97 1.78 -9.95
N GLU A 137 19.28 1.64 -9.73
CA GLU A 137 20.32 2.32 -10.52
C GLU A 137 20.29 1.89 -11.99
N ILE A 138 20.14 0.59 -12.28
CA ILE A 138 19.99 0.09 -13.65
C ILE A 138 18.73 0.67 -14.30
N MET A 139 17.61 0.69 -13.57
CA MET A 139 16.36 1.26 -14.07
C MET A 139 16.51 2.74 -14.41
N ILE A 140 17.08 3.54 -13.51
CA ILE A 140 17.31 4.98 -13.72
C ILE A 140 18.20 5.22 -14.93
N ASN A 141 19.30 4.47 -15.07
CA ASN A 141 20.21 4.60 -16.21
C ASN A 141 19.54 4.23 -17.54
N GLY A 142 18.73 3.16 -17.56
CA GLY A 142 17.93 2.77 -18.73
C GLY A 142 16.86 3.82 -19.10
N LEU A 143 16.24 4.44 -18.10
CA LEU A 143 15.24 5.49 -18.26
C LEU A 143 15.85 6.81 -18.76
N HIS A 144 17.04 7.19 -18.29
CA HIS A 144 17.79 8.30 -18.87
C HIS A 144 18.08 8.06 -20.35
N LEU A 145 18.50 6.85 -20.72
CA LEU A 145 18.72 6.48 -22.13
C LEU A 145 17.46 6.63 -22.99
N PHE A 146 16.30 6.24 -22.45
CA PHE A 146 14.99 6.40 -23.13
C PHE A 146 14.64 7.88 -23.36
N LEU A 147 14.92 8.76 -22.40
CA LEU A 147 14.67 10.20 -22.56
C LEU A 147 15.59 10.87 -23.60
N TYR A 148 16.79 10.34 -23.84
CA TYR A 148 17.69 10.81 -24.91
C TYR A 148 17.29 10.37 -26.32
N PHE A 149 16.45 9.33 -26.46
CA PHE A 149 16.00 8.83 -27.76
C PHE A 149 14.67 9.46 -28.24
N PHE A 150 13.98 10.20 -27.38
CA PHE A 150 12.70 10.84 -27.68
C PHE A 150 12.74 12.38 -27.64
N PHE A 151 13.94 12.99 -27.57
CA PHE A 151 14.19 14.42 -27.79
C PHE A 151 15.31 14.63 -28.81
#